data_AF-A0A973E0N2-F1
#
_entry.id   AF-A0A973E0N2-F1
#
_cell.length_a   1.000
_cell.length_b   1.000
_cell.length_c   1.000
_cell.angle_alpha   90.00
_cell.angle_beta   90.00
_cell.angle_gamma   90.00
#
_symmetry.space_group_name_H-M   'P 1'
#
loop_
_entity.id
_entity.type
_entity.pdbx_description
1 polymer ?
#
loop_
_entity_poly.entity_id
_entity_poly.type
_entity_poly.pdbx_seq_one_letter_code
_entity_poly.pdbx_strand_id
1 'polypeptide(L)'
;MKLTAIIFITILAVMIFYTWLQGTETFSLAWKNSGKQLLSFVPIMVMAVIMAAFAETLMPKGFVDKWLSEEAGFKGILLAWGAGILTPGAGIVGMPLVAGLYKAGAGLPVIMTYLTSIATLSFVKMPIEAGFYGWKITFIRVGVSLILPLIAGGLTQVFISINQMR
;
A
#
# COMPACT_ATOMS: atom_id res chain seq x y z
N MET A 1 9.71 -9.03 13.54
CA MET A 1 9.07 -7.91 14.28
C MET A 1 9.94 -7.37 15.41
N LYS A 2 10.41 -8.18 16.37
CA LYS A 2 11.25 -7.70 17.50
C LYS A 2 12.54 -6.99 17.05
N LEU A 3 13.28 -7.58 16.11
CA LEU A 3 14.51 -6.97 15.58
C LEU A 3 14.25 -5.63 14.88
N THR A 4 13.20 -5.57 14.05
CA THR A 4 12.78 -4.34 13.37
C THR A 4 12.46 -3.23 14.38
N ALA A 5 11.71 -3.55 15.43
CA ALA A 5 11.38 -2.58 16.49
C ALA A 5 12.64 -2.06 17.20
N ILE A 6 13.58 -2.94 17.52
CA ILE A 6 14.86 -2.54 18.15
C ILE A 6 15.63 -1.58 17.24
N ILE A 7 15.74 -1.88 15.95
CA ILE A 7 16.43 -1.01 14.98
C ILE A 7 15.80 0.38 14.93
N PHE A 8 14.46 0.46 14.81
CA PHE A 8 13.75 1.74 14.77
C PHE A 8 13.93 2.54 16.06
N ILE A 9 13.85 1.90 17.23
CA ILE A 9 14.06 2.56 18.52
C ILE A 9 15.48 3.11 18.63
N THR A 10 16.49 2.34 18.22
CA THR A 10 17.90 2.78 18.24
C THR A 10 18.12 3.99 17.33
N ILE A 11 17.59 3.96 16.11
CA ILE A 11 17.69 5.08 15.17
C ILE A 11 17.02 6.33 15.75
N LEU A 12 15.82 6.18 16.31
CA LEU A 12 15.09 7.29 16.93
C LEU A 12 15.87 7.88 18.12
N ALA A 13 16.44 7.03 18.98
CA ALA A 13 17.24 7.47 20.11
C ALA A 13 18.48 8.28 19.67
N VAL A 14 19.16 7.85 18.60
CA VAL A 14 20.28 8.60 18.01
C VAL A 14 19.84 9.95 17.46
N MET A 15 18.71 10.03 16.76
CA MET A 15 18.17 11.30 16.25
C MET A 15 17.78 12.26 17.37
N ILE A 16 17.15 11.75 18.43
CA ILE A 16 16.80 12.53 19.62
C ILE A 16 18.08 13.05 20.29
N PHE A 17 19.08 12.20 20.47
CA PHE A 17 20.36 12.61 21.05
C PHE A 17 21.07 13.66 20.20
N TYR A 18 21.12 13.47 18.89
CA TYR A 18 21.76 14.41 17.97
C TYR A 18 21.05 15.77 17.93
N THR A 19 19.72 15.79 17.90
CA THR A 19 18.93 17.03 17.95
C THR A 19 19.04 17.74 19.29
N TRP A 20 19.19 16.99 20.39
CA TRP A 20 19.46 17.55 21.72
C TRP A 20 20.82 18.25 21.78
N LEU A 21 21.86 17.68 21.16
CA LEU A 21 23.20 18.30 21.07
C LEU A 21 23.21 19.62 20.28
N GLN A 22 22.26 19.82 19.36
CA GLN A 22 22.15 21.04 18.56
C GLN A 22 21.44 22.20 19.26
N GLY A 23 20.93 21.99 20.47
CA GLY A 23 20.28 23.02 21.28
C GLY A 23 18.76 22.84 21.44
N THR A 24 18.20 23.56 22.40
CA THR A 24 16.80 23.45 22.84
C THR A 24 15.80 23.89 21.77
N GLU A 25 16.16 24.87 20.94
CA GLU A 25 15.31 25.34 19.84
C GLU A 25 15.07 24.24 18.80
N THR A 26 16.14 23.62 18.30
CA THR A 26 16.11 22.55 17.29
C THR A 26 15.36 21.32 17.80
N PHE A 27 15.57 20.97 19.07
CA PHE A 27 14.85 19.89 19.75
C PHE A 27 13.34 20.18 19.85
N SER A 28 12.95 21.38 20.30
CA SER A 28 11.55 21.77 20.42
C SER A 28 10.83 21.82 19.06
N LEU A 29 11.53 22.29 18.02
CA LEU A 29 11.04 22.36 16.66
C LEU A 29 10.81 20.95 16.07
N ALA A 30 11.74 20.02 16.31
CA ALA A 30 11.59 18.62 15.89
C ALA A 30 10.34 17.97 16.51
N TRP A 31 10.06 18.25 17.79
CA TRP A 31 8.87 17.74 18.47
C TRP A 31 7.58 18.35 17.95
N LYS A 32 7.55 19.67 17.75
CA LYS A 32 6.41 20.39 17.17
C LYS A 32 6.08 19.91 15.76
N ASN A 33 7.11 19.73 14.92
CA ASN A 33 6.95 19.23 13.56
C ASN A 33 6.47 17.77 13.55
N SER A 34 7.01 16.92 14.43
CA SER A 34 6.54 15.53 14.59
C SER A 34 5.07 15.47 14.98
N GLY A 35 4.64 16.28 15.97
CA GLY A 35 3.24 16.37 16.39
C GLY A 35 2.31 16.84 15.28
N LYS A 36 2.72 17.87 14.52
CA LYS A 36 1.96 18.37 13.37
C LYS A 36 1.81 17.32 12.28
N GLN A 37 2.88 16.58 11.96
CA GLN A 37 2.82 15.50 10.98
C GLN A 37 1.90 14.37 11.45
N LEU A 38 2.00 13.94 12.71
CA LEU A 38 1.11 12.95 13.29
C LEU A 38 -0.36 13.35 13.19
N LEU A 39 -0.70 14.58 13.56
CA LEU A 39 -2.08 15.09 13.46
C LEU A 39 -2.61 15.08 12.02
N SER A 40 -1.75 15.31 11.03
CA SER A 40 -2.14 15.24 9.61
C SER A 40 -2.32 13.80 9.12
N PHE A 41 -1.55 12.84 9.63
CA PHE A 41 -1.59 11.44 9.19
C PHE A 41 -2.67 10.60 9.86
N VAL A 42 -2.96 10.84 11.15
CA VAL A 42 -3.92 10.04 11.93
C VAL A 42 -5.30 9.97 11.28
N PRO A 43 -5.94 11.07 10.84
CA PRO A 43 -7.27 11.01 10.24
C PRO A 43 -7.30 10.14 8.98
N ILE A 44 -6.27 10.24 8.15
CA ILE A 44 -6.15 9.46 6.90
C ILE A 44 -6.01 7.97 7.23
N MET A 45 -5.20 7.62 8.22
CA MET A 45 -5.04 6.23 8.65
C MET A 45 -6.34 5.65 9.23
N VAL A 46 -7.05 6.40 10.08
CA VAL A 46 -8.33 5.97 10.65
C VAL A 46 -9.35 5.70 9.55
N MET A 47 -9.52 6.64 8.61
CA MET A 47 -10.43 6.47 7.48
C MET A 47 -10.08 5.26 6.64
N ALA A 48 -8.79 5.05 6.36
CA ALA A 48 -8.37 3.94 5.53
C ALA A 48 -8.56 2.56 6.21
N VAL A 49 -8.33 2.46 7.52
CA VAL A 49 -8.63 1.24 8.30
C VAL A 49 -10.13 0.96 8.32
N ILE A 50 -10.98 1.98 8.49
CA ILE A 50 -12.44 1.82 8.44
C ILE A 50 -12.87 1.36 7.05
N MET A 51 -12.43 2.04 5.98
CA MET A 51 -12.75 1.64 4.62
C MET A 51 -12.32 0.21 4.32
N ALA A 52 -11.16 -0.22 4.84
CA ALA A 52 -10.68 -1.58 4.71
C ALA A 52 -11.57 -2.61 5.41
N ALA A 53 -11.94 -2.34 6.67
CA ALA A 53 -12.82 -3.22 7.43
C ALA A 53 -14.22 -3.33 6.79
N PHE A 54 -14.74 -2.22 6.28
CA PHE A 54 -16.00 -2.18 5.54
C PHE A 54 -15.90 -2.92 4.21
N ALA A 55 -14.81 -2.77 3.45
CA ALA A 55 -14.60 -3.53 2.23
C ALA A 55 -14.56 -5.04 2.51
N GLU A 56 -13.84 -5.47 3.55
CA GLU A 56 -13.78 -6.88 3.98
C GLU A 56 -15.15 -7.43 4.38
N THR A 57 -15.94 -6.66 5.14
CA THR A 57 -17.26 -7.10 5.62
C THR A 57 -18.36 -7.01 4.55
N LEU A 58 -18.30 -6.02 3.67
CA LEU A 58 -19.29 -5.83 2.60
C LEU A 58 -19.07 -6.75 1.40
N MET A 59 -17.91 -7.42 1.28
CA MET A 59 -17.62 -8.36 0.19
C MET A 59 -18.45 -9.64 0.37
N PRO A 60 -19.50 -9.86 -0.45
CA PRO A 60 -20.25 -11.11 -0.41
C PRO A 60 -19.33 -12.25 -0.85
N LYS A 61 -19.39 -13.42 -0.21
CA LYS A 61 -18.58 -14.59 -0.61
C LYS A 61 -18.68 -14.89 -2.10
N GLY A 62 -19.90 -14.84 -2.67
CA GLY A 62 -20.13 -15.02 -4.10
C GLY A 62 -19.53 -13.94 -5.02
N PHE A 63 -19.19 -12.75 -4.49
CA PHE A 63 -18.44 -11.75 -5.26
C PHE A 63 -16.98 -12.15 -5.38
N VAL A 64 -16.37 -12.63 -4.29
CA VAL A 64 -14.98 -13.10 -4.31
C VAL A 64 -14.84 -14.27 -5.27
N ASP A 65 -15.69 -15.29 -5.11
CA ASP A 65 -15.66 -16.49 -5.95
C ASP A 65 -15.84 -16.17 -7.44
N LYS A 66 -16.66 -15.18 -7.77
CA LYS A 66 -16.96 -14.84 -9.17
C LYS A 66 -15.96 -13.86 -9.81
N TRP A 67 -15.41 -12.93 -9.04
CA TRP A 67 -14.68 -11.79 -9.58
C TRP A 67 -13.23 -11.68 -9.14
N LEU A 68 -12.87 -12.27 -8.00
CA LEU A 68 -11.55 -12.12 -7.40
C LEU A 68 -10.85 -13.48 -7.15
N SER A 69 -11.54 -14.60 -7.41
CA SER A 69 -10.98 -15.94 -7.36
C SER A 69 -9.90 -16.13 -8.42
N GLU A 70 -9.15 -17.22 -8.29
CA GLU A 70 -8.18 -17.60 -9.31
C GLU A 70 -8.84 -17.90 -10.67
N GLU A 71 -10.05 -18.47 -10.65
CA GLU A 71 -10.85 -18.77 -11.85
C GLU A 71 -11.35 -17.52 -12.57
N ALA A 72 -11.47 -16.38 -11.88
CA ALA A 72 -11.84 -15.10 -12.51
C ALA A 72 -10.80 -14.63 -13.54
N GLY A 73 -9.57 -15.17 -13.48
CA GLY A 73 -8.51 -14.94 -14.45
C GLY A 73 -8.23 -13.46 -14.68
N PHE A 74 -8.18 -13.05 -15.96
CA PHE A 74 -7.84 -11.67 -16.33
C PHE A 74 -8.83 -10.61 -15.81
N LYS A 75 -10.11 -10.97 -15.61
CA LYS A 75 -11.10 -10.03 -15.06
C LYS A 75 -10.79 -9.65 -13.62
N GLY A 76 -10.37 -10.62 -12.80
CA GLY A 76 -9.96 -10.36 -11.42
C GLY A 76 -8.69 -9.52 -11.34
N ILE A 77 -7.74 -9.75 -12.24
CA ILE A 77 -6.52 -8.94 -12.38
C ILE A 77 -6.87 -7.48 -12.70
N LEU A 78 -7.75 -7.22 -13.67
CA LEU A 78 -8.16 -5.85 -14.01
C LEU A 78 -8.88 -5.14 -12.86
N LEU A 79 -9.75 -5.86 -12.14
CA LEU A 79 -10.43 -5.32 -10.97
C LEU A 79 -9.44 -4.98 -9.84
N ALA A 80 -8.51 -5.88 -9.54
CA ALA A 80 -7.44 -5.62 -8.57
C ALA A 80 -6.55 -4.44 -8.97
N TRP A 81 -6.24 -4.30 -10.26
CA TRP A 81 -5.47 -3.18 -10.78
C TRP A 81 -6.17 -1.86 -10.52
N GLY A 82 -7.45 -1.74 -10.87
CA GLY A 82 -8.26 -0.54 -10.58
C GLY A 82 -8.44 -0.29 -9.09
N ALA A 83 -8.73 -1.32 -8.30
CA ALA A 83 -8.89 -1.21 -6.86
C ALA A 83 -7.61 -0.71 -6.17
N GLY A 84 -6.42 -1.17 -6.61
CA GLY A 84 -5.15 -0.71 -6.05
C GLY A 84 -4.86 0.77 -6.34
N ILE A 85 -5.27 1.28 -7.51
CA ILE A 85 -5.17 2.72 -7.86
C ILE A 85 -6.02 3.56 -6.89
N LEU A 86 -7.25 3.12 -6.63
CA LEU A 86 -8.19 3.82 -5.76
C LEU A 86 -7.82 3.70 -4.27
N THR A 87 -7.02 2.71 -3.90
CA THR A 87 -6.69 2.49 -2.50
C THR A 87 -5.65 3.50 -2.01
N PRO A 88 -5.90 4.18 -0.88
CA PRO A 88 -4.96 5.11 -0.24
C PRO A 88 -3.69 4.42 0.30
N GLY A 89 -2.67 4.28 -0.56
CA GLY A 89 -1.29 4.03 -0.15
C GLY A 89 -0.93 2.57 0.22
N ALA A 90 0.22 2.12 -0.29
CA ALA A 90 0.77 0.76 -0.05
C ALA A 90 1.48 0.54 1.28
N GLY A 91 1.46 1.53 2.18
CA GLY A 91 2.12 1.42 3.47
C GLY A 91 1.36 0.49 4.43
N ILE A 92 1.38 0.80 5.73
CA ILE A 92 0.69 0.05 6.79
C ILE A 92 -0.81 -0.16 6.48
N VAL A 93 -1.42 0.75 5.71
CA VAL A 93 -2.83 0.67 5.29
C VAL A 93 -3.12 -0.46 4.30
N GLY A 94 -2.19 -0.79 3.40
CA GLY A 94 -2.41 -1.81 2.36
C GLY A 94 -2.36 -3.24 2.90
N MET A 95 -1.63 -3.48 3.99
CA MET A 95 -1.43 -4.83 4.53
C MET A 95 -2.71 -5.46 5.09
N PRO A 96 -3.54 -4.77 5.89
CA PRO A 96 -4.83 -5.29 6.34
C PRO A 96 -5.77 -5.65 5.18
N LEU A 97 -5.82 -4.81 4.15
CA LEU A 97 -6.65 -5.04 2.96
C LEU A 97 -6.26 -6.31 2.23
N VAL A 98 -4.96 -6.50 2.01
CA VAL A 98 -4.41 -7.70 1.37
C VAL A 98 -4.68 -8.95 2.22
N ALA A 99 -4.51 -8.84 3.55
CA ALA A 99 -4.82 -9.93 4.46
C ALA A 99 -6.31 -10.31 4.42
N GLY A 100 -7.21 -9.33 4.34
CA GLY A 100 -8.64 -9.54 4.17
C GLY A 100 -8.97 -10.22 2.84
N LEU A 101 -8.43 -9.73 1.72
CA LEU A 101 -8.58 -10.35 0.40
C LEU A 101 -8.08 -11.80 0.38
N TYR A 102 -6.92 -12.06 0.97
CA TYR A 102 -6.36 -13.40 1.07
C TYR A 102 -7.24 -14.34 1.90
N LYS A 103 -7.70 -13.90 3.08
CA LYS A 103 -8.63 -14.67 3.93
C LYS A 103 -9.98 -14.91 3.26
N ALA A 104 -10.42 -13.98 2.43
CA ALA A 104 -11.65 -14.10 1.67
C ALA A 104 -11.57 -15.10 0.50
N GLY A 105 -10.36 -15.58 0.16
CA GLY A 105 -10.14 -16.54 -0.93
C GLY A 105 -9.81 -15.90 -2.29
N ALA A 106 -9.37 -14.64 -2.31
CA ALA A 106 -8.92 -14.03 -3.56
C ALA A 106 -7.71 -14.78 -4.13
N GLY A 107 -7.67 -14.94 -5.45
CA GLY A 107 -6.59 -15.62 -6.15
C GLY A 107 -5.25 -14.89 -5.97
N LEU A 108 -4.16 -15.65 -5.89
CA LEU A 108 -2.82 -15.08 -5.77
C LEU A 108 -2.46 -14.08 -6.88
N PRO A 109 -2.84 -14.29 -8.16
CA PRO A 109 -2.62 -13.29 -9.22
C PRO A 109 -3.33 -11.96 -8.94
N VAL A 110 -4.57 -12.02 -8.43
CA VAL A 110 -5.37 -10.86 -8.04
C VAL A 110 -4.70 -10.11 -6.89
N ILE A 111 -4.24 -10.83 -5.87
CA ILE A 111 -3.55 -10.26 -4.71
C ILE A 111 -2.24 -9.60 -5.13
N MET A 112 -1.44 -10.25 -5.98
CA MET A 112 -0.17 -9.68 -6.45
C MET A 112 -0.39 -8.44 -7.32
N THR A 113 -1.37 -8.46 -8.22
CA THR A 113 -1.75 -7.25 -8.97
C THR A 113 -2.19 -6.12 -8.05
N TYR A 114 -3.02 -6.41 -7.05
CA TYR A 114 -3.48 -5.41 -6.11
C TYR A 114 -2.31 -4.79 -5.31
N LEU A 115 -1.42 -5.64 -4.77
CA LEU A 115 -0.20 -5.24 -4.04
C LEU A 115 0.71 -4.36 -4.89
N THR A 116 0.97 -4.75 -6.14
CA THR A 116 1.81 -3.95 -7.04
C THR A 116 1.10 -2.65 -7.42
N SER A 117 -0.21 -2.67 -7.66
CA SER A 117 -0.99 -1.49 -8.05
C SER A 117 -1.03 -0.44 -6.96
N ILE A 118 -1.33 -0.84 -5.71
CA ILE A 118 -1.28 0.09 -4.59
C ILE A 118 0.17 0.61 -4.36
N ALA A 119 1.19 -0.22 -4.61
CA ALA A 119 2.59 0.20 -4.49
C ALA A 119 2.97 1.28 -5.49
N THR A 120 2.57 1.15 -6.75
CA THR A 120 3.07 1.99 -7.84
C THR A 120 2.11 3.08 -8.32
N LEU A 121 0.79 2.91 -8.13
CA LEU A 121 -0.25 3.72 -8.79
C LEU A 121 -1.26 4.37 -7.83
N SER A 122 -1.13 4.23 -6.51
CA SER A 122 -2.07 4.85 -5.56
C SER A 122 -2.37 6.32 -5.87
N PHE A 123 -3.64 6.63 -6.10
CA PHE A 123 -4.10 7.98 -6.45
C PHE A 123 -3.73 9.02 -5.38
N VAL A 124 -3.79 8.64 -4.11
CA VAL A 124 -3.45 9.52 -2.98
C VAL A 124 -1.97 9.93 -2.98
N LYS A 125 -1.08 9.14 -3.60
CA LYS A 125 0.35 9.50 -3.71
C LYS A 125 0.58 10.58 -4.76
N MET A 126 -0.21 10.62 -5.84
CA MET A 126 0.09 11.48 -6.99
C MET A 126 0.17 12.99 -6.65
N PRO A 127 -0.75 13.57 -5.84
CA PRO A 127 -0.64 14.99 -5.45
C PRO A 127 0.58 15.26 -4.56
N ILE A 128 0.92 14.31 -3.69
CA ILE A 128 2.08 14.42 -2.79
C ILE A 128 3.36 14.41 -3.63
N GLU A 129 3.49 13.46 -4.54
CA GLU A 129 4.61 13.34 -5.47
C GLU A 129 4.75 14.59 -6.36
N ALA A 130 3.63 15.12 -6.85
CA ALA A 130 3.60 16.36 -7.61
C ALA A 130 4.08 17.56 -6.78
N GLY A 131 3.82 17.57 -5.47
CA GLY A 131 4.32 18.58 -4.55
C GLY A 131 5.84 18.52 -4.31
N PHE A 132 6.45 17.33 -4.38
CA PHE A 132 7.89 17.16 -4.15
C PHE A 132 8.76 17.39 -5.40
N TYR A 133 8.36 16.84 -6.54
CA TYR A 133 9.18 16.87 -7.77
C TYR A 133 8.40 17.30 -9.04
N GLY A 134 7.15 17.74 -8.89
CA GLY A 134 6.35 18.33 -9.98
C GLY A 134 5.49 17.34 -10.77
N TRP A 135 4.46 17.87 -11.44
CA TRP A 135 3.49 17.10 -12.23
C TRP A 135 4.11 16.35 -13.40
N LYS A 136 5.15 16.92 -14.04
CA LYS A 136 5.82 16.27 -15.18
C LYS A 136 6.42 14.92 -14.79
N ILE A 137 7.19 14.89 -13.70
CA ILE A 137 7.82 13.65 -13.21
C ILE A 137 6.74 12.67 -12.71
N THR A 138 5.74 13.18 -12.00
CA THR A 138 4.60 12.39 -11.50
C THR A 138 3.89 11.66 -12.63
N PHE A 139 3.48 12.35 -13.70
CA PHE A 139 2.78 11.70 -14.81
C PHE A 139 3.66 10.70 -15.58
N ILE A 140 4.95 11.00 -15.79
CA ILE A 140 5.86 10.04 -16.42
C ILE A 140 5.93 8.77 -15.57
N ARG A 141 6.12 8.89 -14.26
CA ARG A 141 6.20 7.76 -13.32
C ARG A 141 4.89 6.97 -13.27
N VAL A 142 3.72 7.61 -13.33
CA VAL A 142 2.41 6.90 -13.43
C VAL A 142 2.35 6.14 -14.75
N GLY A 143 2.63 6.81 -15.86
CA GLY A 143 2.50 6.26 -17.20
C GLY A 143 3.36 5.01 -17.41
N VAL A 144 4.63 5.07 -17.03
CA VAL A 144 5.54 3.90 -17.15
C VAL A 144 5.19 2.79 -16.17
N SER A 145 4.61 3.12 -15.01
CA SER A 145 4.25 2.13 -13.99
C SER A 145 2.88 1.49 -14.22
N LEU A 146 2.08 2.02 -15.14
CA LEU A 146 0.67 1.66 -15.31
C LEU A 146 0.46 0.17 -15.55
N ILE A 147 1.36 -0.44 -16.32
CA ILE A 147 1.28 -1.84 -16.74
C ILE A 147 1.96 -2.81 -15.75
N LEU A 148 2.81 -2.32 -14.86
CA LEU A 148 3.58 -3.16 -13.92
C LEU A 148 2.70 -4.08 -13.06
N PRO A 149 1.55 -3.64 -12.52
CA PRO A 149 0.71 -4.53 -11.71
C PRO A 149 0.04 -5.64 -12.53
N LEU A 150 -0.27 -5.37 -13.81
CA LEU A 150 -0.81 -6.37 -14.71
C LEU A 150 0.24 -7.43 -15.04
N ILE A 151 1.50 -6.99 -15.26
CA ILE A 151 2.63 -7.90 -15.45
C ILE A 151 2.85 -8.75 -14.20
N ALA A 152 2.82 -8.16 -13.00
CA ALA A 152 3.03 -8.88 -11.74
C ALA A 152 1.97 -9.98 -11.54
N GLY A 153 0.69 -9.67 -11.75
CA GLY A 153 -0.38 -10.67 -11.68
C GLY A 153 -0.27 -11.73 -12.76
N GLY A 154 0.00 -11.33 -14.01
CA GLY A 154 0.18 -12.26 -15.12
C GLY A 154 1.34 -13.23 -14.89
N LEU A 155 2.49 -12.74 -14.43
CA LEU A 155 3.63 -13.58 -14.05
C LEU A 155 3.29 -14.53 -12.89
N THR A 156 2.52 -14.06 -11.91
CA THR A 156 2.04 -14.90 -10.80
C THR A 156 1.13 -16.01 -11.33
N GLN A 157 0.24 -15.70 -12.26
CA GLN A 157 -0.65 -16.69 -12.88
C GLN A 157 0.13 -17.75 -13.66
N VAL A 158 1.15 -17.34 -14.43
CA VAL A 158 2.05 -18.26 -15.15
C VAL A 158 2.84 -19.14 -14.18
N PHE A 159 3.35 -18.56 -13.09
CA PHE A 159 4.09 -19.32 -12.09
C PHE A 159 3.24 -20.41 -11.44
N ILE A 160 1.99 -20.11 -11.11
CA ILE A 160 1.07 -21.06 -10.48
C ILE A 160 0.66 -22.15 -11.47
N SER A 161 0.35 -21.82 -12.72
CA SER A 161 -0.06 -22.81 -13.73
C SER A 161 1.05 -23.83 -14.02
N ILE A 162 2.32 -23.41 -14.00
CA ILE A 162 3.46 -24.31 -14.14
C ILE A 162 3.58 -25.26 -12.93
N ASN A 163 3.32 -24.76 -11.73
CA ASN A 163 3.50 -25.53 -10.49
C ASN A 163 2.32 -26.46 -10.15
N GLN A 164 1.13 -26.19 -10.69
CA GLN A 164 -0.03 -27.10 -10.59
C GLN A 164 0.00 -28.24 -11.63
N MET A 165 0.84 -28.14 -12.67
CA MET A 165 1.07 -29.22 -13.65
C MET A 165 2.11 -30.27 -13.18
N ARG A 166 2.66 -30.12 -11.96
CA ARG A 166 3.54 -31.08 -11.28
C ARG A 166 2.81 -31.74 -10.13
#